data_AF-A0A2V7S3F2-F1
#
_entry.id   AF-A0A2V7S3F2-F1
#
_cell.length_a   1.000
_cell.length_b   1.000
_cell.length_c   1.000
_cell.angle_alpha   90.00
_cell.angle_beta   90.00
_cell.angle_gamma   90.00
#
_symmetry.space_group_name_H-M   'P 1'
#
loop_
_entity.id
_entity.type
_entity.pdbx_description
1 polymer ?
#
loop_
_entity_poly.entity_id
_entity_poly.type
_entity_poly.pdbx_seq_one_letter_code
_entity_poly.pdbx_strand_id
1 'polypeptide(L)'
;MMPTVTRPLEEAMARVPGVRLVRSITSRGSSEITALFAWGTDMKDALQRAQAETQRIRTDLPAETRVDVEWMNPAVFPIQGYALTSATRTAAELRELAEYTLKPALIRIPGIAQVEIQGGRLREFEVRLDARTLQGRRLAVQDVITAIKENHDVRSAGLAE
;
A
#
# COMPACT_ATOMS: atom_id res chain seq x y z
N MET A 1 7.89 -16.56 0.34
CA MET A 1 8.33 -15.24 -0.18
C MET A 1 9.26 -15.39 -1.37
N MET A 2 10.54 -15.77 -1.20
CA MET A 2 11.47 -15.92 -2.34
C MET A 2 10.94 -16.80 -3.49
N PRO A 3 10.48 -18.05 -3.25
CA PRO A 3 9.98 -18.90 -4.34
C PRO A 3 8.57 -18.52 -4.83
N THR A 4 7.75 -17.92 -3.97
CA THR A 4 6.31 -17.72 -4.23
C THR A 4 5.95 -16.32 -4.72
N VAL A 5 6.84 -15.33 -4.56
CA VAL A 5 6.57 -13.93 -4.89
C VAL A 5 7.73 -13.35 -5.70
N THR A 6 8.95 -13.43 -5.17
CA THR A 6 10.11 -12.80 -5.81
C THR A 6 10.43 -13.46 -7.15
N ARG A 7 10.51 -14.79 -7.22
CA ARG A 7 10.86 -15.49 -8.46
C ARG A 7 9.85 -15.26 -9.60
N PRO A 8 8.52 -15.40 -9.40
CA PRO A 8 7.56 -15.10 -10.46
C PRO A 8 7.62 -13.65 -10.96
N LEU A 9 7.83 -12.70 -10.05
CA LEU A 9 7.96 -11.28 -10.41
C LEU A 9 9.27 -10.97 -11.15
N GLU A 10 10.38 -11.58 -10.78
CA GLU A 10 11.65 -11.44 -11.52
C GLU A 10 11.51 -11.94 -12.96
N GLU A 11 10.89 -13.11 -13.14
CA GLU A 11 10.63 -13.69 -14.45
C GLU A 11 9.64 -12.83 -15.26
N ALA A 12 8.68 -12.20 -14.60
CA ALA A 12 7.77 -11.26 -15.24
C ALA A 12 8.47 -9.99 -15.70
N MET A 13 9.32 -9.41 -14.86
CA MET A 13 10.11 -8.23 -15.23
C MET A 13 11.10 -8.53 -16.35
N ALA A 14 11.71 -9.72 -16.36
CA ALA A 14 12.63 -10.13 -17.41
C ALA A 14 11.98 -10.26 -18.81
N ARG A 15 10.65 -10.44 -18.89
CA ARG A 15 9.92 -10.45 -20.17
C ARG A 15 9.65 -9.06 -20.74
N VAL A 16 9.82 -8.01 -19.94
CA VAL A 16 9.58 -6.64 -20.40
C VAL A 16 10.67 -6.24 -21.40
N PRO A 17 10.31 -5.83 -22.63
CA PRO A 17 11.28 -5.40 -23.63
C PRO A 17 12.19 -4.27 -23.12
N GLY A 18 13.48 -4.37 -23.42
CA GLY A 18 14.48 -3.37 -23.04
C GLY A 18 15.07 -3.55 -21.64
N VAL A 19 14.61 -4.52 -20.84
CA VAL A 19 15.25 -4.87 -19.56
C VAL A 19 16.61 -5.51 -19.83
N ARG A 20 17.65 -4.97 -19.18
CA ARG A 20 19.04 -5.45 -19.25
C ARG A 20 19.45 -6.21 -17.99
N LEU A 21 18.94 -5.80 -16.84
CA LEU A 21 19.26 -6.40 -15.56
C LEU A 21 18.05 -6.33 -14.63
N VAL A 22 17.72 -7.45 -14.00
CA VAL A 22 16.77 -7.49 -12.89
C VAL A 22 17.55 -7.80 -11.63
N ARG A 23 17.37 -6.97 -10.59
CA ARG A 23 17.90 -7.19 -9.25
C ARG A 23 16.74 -7.27 -8.29
N SER A 24 16.79 -8.17 -7.31
CA SER A 24 15.81 -8.23 -6.24
C SER A 24 16.47 -8.19 -4.87
N ILE A 25 15.72 -7.65 -3.90
CA ILE A 25 16.05 -7.70 -2.49
C ILE A 25 14.81 -8.21 -1.78
N THR A 26 14.90 -9.38 -1.17
CA THR A 26 13.80 -9.96 -0.39
C THR A 26 14.10 -9.80 1.09
N SER A 27 13.14 -9.28 1.84
CA SER A 27 13.19 -9.17 3.30
C SER A 27 11.96 -9.82 3.94
N ARG A 28 11.85 -9.72 5.28
CA ARG A 28 10.71 -10.31 6.00
C ARG A 28 9.43 -9.55 5.67
N GLY A 29 8.60 -10.11 4.80
CA GLY A 29 7.29 -9.58 4.45
C GLY A 29 7.30 -8.57 3.29
N SER A 30 8.45 -8.28 2.67
CA SER A 30 8.54 -7.43 1.48
C SER A 30 9.55 -7.98 0.48
N SER A 31 9.34 -7.66 -0.80
CA SER A 31 10.27 -7.95 -1.89
C SER A 31 10.35 -6.72 -2.79
N GLU A 32 11.55 -6.20 -2.95
CA GLU A 32 11.84 -5.08 -3.86
C GLU A 32 12.49 -5.64 -5.13
N ILE A 33 12.04 -5.20 -6.30
CA ILE A 33 12.56 -5.64 -7.60
C ILE A 33 12.90 -4.41 -8.42
N THR A 34 14.16 -4.31 -8.81
CA THR A 34 14.70 -3.24 -9.63
C THR A 34 15.00 -3.78 -11.03
N ALA A 35 14.26 -3.30 -12.03
CA ALA A 35 14.54 -3.58 -13.44
C ALA A 35 15.31 -2.40 -14.07
N LEU A 36 16.52 -2.66 -14.56
CA LEU A 36 17.33 -1.68 -15.28
C LEU A 36 17.15 -1.87 -16.78
N PHE A 37 16.77 -0.78 -17.45
CA PHE A 37 16.54 -0.77 -18.88
C PHE A 37 17.78 -0.32 -19.66
N ALA A 38 17.79 -0.61 -20.96
CA ALA A 38 18.81 -0.11 -21.89
C ALA A 38 18.72 1.42 -22.05
N TRP A 39 19.82 2.04 -22.45
CA TRP A 39 19.84 3.47 -22.75
C TRP A 39 18.91 3.80 -23.92
N GLY A 40 18.17 4.90 -23.82
CA GLY A 40 17.22 5.33 -24.85
C GLY A 40 15.86 4.62 -24.83
N THR A 41 15.61 3.72 -23.88
CA THR A 41 14.26 3.15 -23.69
C THR A 41 13.29 4.23 -23.23
N ASP A 42 12.10 4.28 -23.84
CA ASP A 42 11.00 5.09 -23.35
C ASP A 42 10.47 4.50 -22.05
N MET A 43 10.77 5.17 -20.93
CA MET A 43 10.38 4.71 -19.61
C MET A 43 8.87 4.75 -19.36
N LYS A 44 8.09 5.54 -20.11
CA LYS A 44 6.63 5.54 -20.01
C LYS A 44 6.04 4.26 -20.58
N ASP A 45 6.49 3.85 -21.76
CA ASP A 45 6.09 2.58 -22.38
C ASP A 45 6.59 1.40 -21.55
N ALA A 46 7.84 1.45 -21.07
CA ALA A 46 8.41 0.43 -20.18
C ALA A 46 7.58 0.26 -18.89
N LEU A 47 7.15 1.35 -18.26
CA LEU A 47 6.31 1.31 -17.06
C LEU A 47 4.95 0.66 -17.34
N GLN A 48 4.28 1.02 -18.43
CA GLN A 48 3.00 0.41 -18.82
C GLN A 48 3.14 -1.09 -19.05
N ARG A 49 4.21 -1.53 -19.73
CA ARG A 49 4.48 -2.95 -19.98
C ARG A 49 4.81 -3.71 -18.69
N ALA A 50 5.60 -3.12 -17.80
CA ALA A 50 5.90 -3.71 -16.50
C ALA A 50 4.65 -3.86 -15.63
N GLN A 51 3.78 -2.86 -15.62
CA GLN A 51 2.46 -2.94 -14.96
C GLN A 51 1.61 -4.05 -15.56
N ALA A 52 1.55 -4.16 -16.90
CA ALA A 52 0.80 -5.22 -17.58
C ALA A 52 1.32 -6.63 -17.23
N GLU A 53 2.65 -6.86 -17.29
CA GLU A 53 3.23 -8.16 -16.94
C GLU A 53 3.00 -8.52 -15.46
N THR A 54 3.07 -7.53 -14.57
CA THR A 54 2.78 -7.72 -13.15
C THR A 54 1.32 -8.11 -12.92
N GLN A 55 0.38 -7.43 -13.58
CA GLN A 55 -1.04 -7.79 -13.48
C GLN A 55 -1.33 -9.17 -14.08
N ARG A 56 -0.60 -9.56 -15.13
CA ARG A 56 -0.75 -10.87 -15.79
C ARG A 56 -0.45 -12.04 -14.84
N ILE A 57 0.57 -11.91 -14.00
CA ILE A 57 0.98 -12.95 -13.05
C ILE A 57 0.28 -12.84 -11.68
N ARG A 58 -0.64 -11.89 -11.51
CA ARG A 58 -1.29 -11.63 -10.23
C ARG A 58 -2.03 -12.85 -9.67
N THR A 59 -2.54 -13.72 -10.54
CA THR A 59 -3.19 -14.99 -10.16
C THR A 59 -2.22 -16.02 -9.59
N ASP A 60 -0.94 -15.90 -9.92
CA ASP A 60 0.12 -16.82 -9.49
C ASP A 60 0.73 -16.37 -8.15
N LEU A 61 0.38 -15.16 -7.69
CA LEU A 61 0.80 -14.59 -6.41
C LEU A 61 -0.21 -14.93 -5.30
N PRO A 62 0.25 -15.04 -4.04
CA PRO A 62 -0.65 -15.17 -2.90
C PRO A 62 -1.67 -14.02 -2.84
N ALA A 63 -2.92 -14.33 -2.45
CA ALA A 63 -4.05 -13.42 -2.54
C ALA A 63 -3.86 -12.10 -1.76
N GLU A 64 -3.11 -12.10 -0.66
CA GLU A 64 -2.83 -10.90 0.13
C GLU A 64 -1.66 -10.05 -0.40
N THR A 65 -1.01 -10.47 -1.49
CA THR A 65 0.15 -9.75 -2.05
C THR A 65 -0.29 -8.48 -2.75
N ARG A 66 0.20 -7.33 -2.29
CA ARG A 66 0.11 -6.06 -3.01
C ARG A 66 1.40 -5.82 -3.77
N VAL A 67 1.28 -5.50 -5.05
CA VAL A 67 2.43 -5.18 -5.91
C VAL A 67 2.16 -3.84 -6.55
N ASP A 68 3.08 -2.90 -6.29
CA ASP A 68 3.10 -1.59 -6.90
C ASP A 68 4.31 -1.51 -7.84
N VAL A 69 4.11 -0.92 -9.01
CA VAL A 69 5.15 -0.77 -10.03
C VAL A 69 5.27 0.72 -10.35
N GLU A 70 6.46 1.25 -10.13
CA GLU A 70 6.77 2.65 -10.31
C GLU A 70 8.04 2.85 -11.15
N TRP A 71 8.07 3.94 -11.90
CA TRP A 71 9.30 4.38 -12.55
C TRP A 71 10.11 5.19 -11.54
N MET A 72 11.29 4.68 -11.19
CA MET A 72 12.25 5.42 -10.38
C MET A 72 12.75 6.66 -11.14
N ASN A 73 12.15 7.81 -10.82
CA ASN A 73 12.48 9.11 -11.38
C ASN A 73 13.12 9.98 -10.27
N PRO A 74 14.32 10.54 -10.43
CA PRO A 74 14.94 11.43 -9.43
C PRO A 74 14.07 12.62 -9.02
N ALA A 75 13.08 13.01 -9.82
CA ALA A 75 12.08 14.01 -9.44
C ALA A 75 11.17 13.59 -8.26
N VAL A 76 11.20 12.33 -7.83
CA VAL A 76 10.46 11.85 -6.65
C VAL A 76 11.12 12.21 -5.32
N PHE A 77 12.35 12.76 -5.32
CA PHE A 77 12.95 13.20 -4.07
C PHE A 77 12.16 14.37 -3.47
N PRO A 78 11.84 14.33 -2.16
CA PRO A 78 11.12 15.41 -1.50
C PRO A 78 11.89 16.73 -1.63
N ILE A 79 11.25 17.74 -2.21
CA ILE A 79 11.81 19.09 -2.31
C ILE A 79 11.70 19.87 -1.00
N GLN A 80 10.76 19.49 -0.13
CA GLN A 80 10.51 20.14 1.16
C GLN A 80 9.97 19.12 2.17
N GLY A 81 10.51 19.16 3.39
CA GLY A 81 10.00 18.41 4.53
C GLY A 81 9.42 19.34 5.61
N TYR A 82 8.36 18.88 6.28
CA TYR A 82 7.76 19.56 7.43
C TYR A 82 7.66 18.59 8.61
N ALA A 83 7.98 19.07 9.81
CA ALA A 83 7.80 18.32 11.04
C ALA A 83 6.59 18.86 11.81
N LEU A 84 5.57 18.02 12.02
CA LEU A 84 4.41 18.36 12.84
C LEU A 84 4.72 18.02 14.29
N THR A 85 4.70 19.04 15.15
CA THR A 85 4.96 18.89 16.60
C THR A 85 3.86 19.59 17.40
N SER A 86 3.56 19.05 18.58
CA SER A 86 2.62 19.66 19.52
C SER A 86 2.92 19.15 20.92
N ALA A 87 2.77 20.03 21.92
CA ALA A 87 2.84 19.67 23.33
C ALA A 87 1.50 19.14 23.87
N THR A 88 0.39 19.40 23.18
CA THR A 88 -0.96 19.07 23.65
C THR A 88 -1.65 17.99 22.83
N ARG A 89 -1.19 17.74 21.59
CA ARG A 89 -1.77 16.73 20.70
C ARG A 89 -0.90 15.49 20.64
N THR A 90 -1.55 14.34 20.59
CA THR A 90 -0.93 13.04 20.38
C THR A 90 -0.40 12.90 18.94
N ALA A 91 0.54 11.97 18.74
CA ALA A 91 1.07 11.67 17.40
C ALA A 91 -0.02 11.16 16.42
N ALA A 92 -1.08 10.54 16.93
CA ALA A 92 -2.21 10.09 16.12
C ALA A 92 -3.04 11.27 15.61
N GLU A 93 -3.37 12.24 16.47
CA GLU A 93 -4.11 13.45 16.10
C GLU A 93 -3.31 14.32 15.12
N LEU A 94 -1.99 14.42 15.31
CA LEU A 94 -1.13 15.14 14.36
C LEU A 94 -1.08 14.45 13.01
N ARG A 95 -1.06 13.11 12.96
CA ARG A 95 -1.13 12.38 11.71
C ARG A 95 -2.50 12.52 11.03
N GLU A 96 -3.59 12.53 11.79
CA GLU A 96 -4.93 12.76 11.27
C GLU A 96 -5.04 14.15 10.62
N LEU A 97 -4.51 15.18 11.28
CA LEU A 97 -4.40 16.53 10.72
C LEU A 97 -3.58 16.54 9.42
N ALA A 98 -2.46 15.80 9.40
CA ALA A 98 -1.62 15.69 8.21
C ALA A 98 -2.37 15.05 7.03
N GLU A 99 -3.06 13.92 7.28
CA GLU A 99 -3.68 13.08 6.26
C GLU A 99 -4.95 13.74 5.68
N TYR A 100 -5.79 14.31 6.53
CA TYR A 100 -7.12 14.77 6.12
C TYR A 100 -7.22 16.28 5.94
N THR A 101 -6.27 17.07 6.44
CA THR A 101 -6.27 18.53 6.28
C THR A 101 -5.10 19.03 5.44
N LEU A 102 -3.86 18.72 5.84
CA LEU A 102 -2.68 19.29 5.19
C LEU A 102 -2.41 18.68 3.81
N LYS A 103 -2.41 17.35 3.70
CA LYS A 103 -2.15 16.65 2.44
C LYS A 103 -3.15 17.05 1.33
N PRO A 104 -4.48 17.10 1.56
CA PRO A 104 -5.43 17.56 0.55
C PRO A 104 -5.28 19.04 0.18
N ALA A 105 -4.83 19.88 1.10
CA ALA A 105 -4.57 21.29 0.81
C ALA A 105 -3.30 21.48 -0.02
N LEU A 106 -2.22 20.77 0.33
CA LEU A 106 -0.93 20.84 -0.37
C LEU A 106 -1.01 20.27 -1.79
N ILE A 107 -1.66 19.11 -1.98
CA ILE A 107 -1.75 18.48 -3.31
C ILE A 107 -2.53 19.31 -4.34
N ARG A 108 -3.33 20.29 -3.89
CA ARG A 108 -4.06 21.22 -4.77
C ARG A 108 -3.18 22.34 -5.33
N ILE A 109 -1.98 22.54 -4.79
CA ILE A 109 -1.08 23.59 -5.25
C ILE A 109 -0.48 23.16 -6.60
N PRO A 110 -0.59 23.98 -7.66
CA PRO A 110 -0.02 23.66 -8.96
C PRO A 110 1.48 23.35 -8.87
N GLY A 111 1.89 22.21 -9.45
CA GLY A 111 3.29 21.75 -9.45
C GLY A 111 3.62 20.75 -8.33
N ILE A 112 2.74 20.52 -7.35
CA ILE A 112 2.92 19.47 -6.36
C ILE A 112 2.41 18.14 -6.92
N ALA A 113 3.34 17.21 -7.19
CA ALA A 113 3.01 15.88 -7.70
C ALA A 113 2.57 14.91 -6.59
N GLN A 114 3.21 14.98 -5.42
CA GLN A 114 3.03 14.02 -4.33
C GLN A 114 3.30 14.66 -2.97
N VAL A 115 2.54 14.23 -1.97
CA VAL A 115 2.74 14.60 -0.57
C VAL A 115 2.74 13.31 0.25
N GLU A 116 3.87 13.00 0.85
CA GLU A 116 4.06 11.84 1.72
C GLU A 116 4.00 12.24 3.19
N ILE A 117 3.37 11.38 3.99
CA ILE A 117 3.31 11.56 5.44
C ILE A 117 4.09 10.41 6.06
N GLN A 118 5.23 10.73 6.66
CA GLN A 118 6.11 9.77 7.29
C GLN A 118 5.92 9.79 8.82
N GLY A 119 5.94 8.61 9.44
CA GLY A 119 5.79 8.46 10.89
C GLY A 119 4.36 8.70 11.40
N GLY A 120 4.26 9.00 12.70
CA GLY A 120 2.99 9.04 13.43
C GLY A 120 2.44 7.65 13.73
N ARG A 121 1.24 7.58 14.34
CA ARG A 121 0.49 6.33 14.47
C ARG A 121 -0.79 6.45 13.66
N LEU A 122 -1.05 5.45 12.83
CA LEU A 122 -2.37 5.28 12.23
C LEU A 122 -3.36 5.06 13.36
N ARG A 123 -4.52 5.72 13.27
CA ARG A 123 -5.58 5.52 14.25
C ARG A 123 -6.21 4.17 13.97
N GLU A 124 -5.96 3.22 14.86
CA GLU A 124 -6.50 1.87 14.80
C GLU A 124 -7.48 1.66 15.95
N PHE A 125 -8.55 0.93 15.68
CA PHE A 125 -9.47 0.48 16.72
C PHE A 125 -9.07 -0.93 17.13
N GLU A 126 -8.46 -1.05 18.31
CA GLU A 126 -8.10 -2.34 18.88
C GLU A 126 -9.29 -2.93 19.65
N VAL A 127 -9.80 -4.07 19.18
CA VAL A 127 -10.84 -4.83 19.89
C VAL A 127 -10.18 -5.91 20.75
N ARG A 128 -10.08 -5.66 22.05
CA ARG A 128 -9.49 -6.60 23.02
C ARG A 128 -10.56 -7.57 23.52
N LEU A 129 -10.43 -8.83 23.12
CA LEU A 129 -11.38 -9.89 23.49
C LEU A 129 -10.98 -10.57 24.80
N ASP A 130 -11.92 -10.70 25.73
CA ASP A 130 -11.75 -11.50 26.94
C ASP A 130 -12.21 -12.94 26.69
N ALA A 131 -11.26 -13.87 26.69
CA ALA A 131 -11.50 -15.29 26.46
C ALA A 131 -12.49 -15.91 27.47
N ARG A 132 -12.48 -15.46 28.73
CA ARG A 132 -13.38 -16.00 29.77
C ARG A 132 -14.82 -15.57 29.53
N THR A 133 -15.03 -14.31 29.15
CA THR A 133 -16.37 -13.81 28.81
C THR A 133 -16.92 -14.47 27.55
N LEU A 134 -16.08 -14.69 26.53
CA LEU A 134 -16.47 -15.40 25.32
C LEU A 134 -16.90 -16.85 25.61
N GLN A 135 -16.10 -17.58 26.39
CA GLN A 135 -16.42 -18.94 26.82
C GLN A 135 -17.72 -19.01 27.62
N GLY A 136 -17.92 -18.09 28.58
CA GLY A 136 -19.16 -18.01 29.37
C GLY A 136 -20.41 -17.74 28.52
N ARG A 137 -20.25 -17.11 27.35
CA ARG A 137 -21.32 -16.85 26.38
C ARG A 137 -21.41 -17.87 25.25
N ARG A 138 -20.54 -18.91 25.26
CA ARG A 138 -20.41 -19.91 24.18
C ARG A 138 -20.14 -19.28 22.81
N LEU A 139 -19.37 -18.19 22.78
CA LEU A 139 -18.95 -17.50 21.57
C LEU A 139 -17.50 -17.83 21.24
N ALA A 140 -17.21 -18.04 19.96
CA ALA A 140 -15.86 -18.11 19.42
C ALA A 140 -15.34 -16.72 19.04
N VAL A 141 -14.02 -16.57 18.94
CA VAL A 141 -13.39 -15.36 18.39
C VAL A 141 -13.91 -15.06 16.98
N GLN A 142 -14.16 -16.11 16.19
CA GLN A 142 -14.67 -15.98 14.84
C GLN A 142 -16.06 -15.33 14.79
N ASP A 143 -16.91 -15.58 15.78
CA ASP A 143 -18.25 -14.97 15.85
C ASP A 143 -18.16 -13.46 16.01
N VAL A 144 -17.21 -12.98 16.82
CA VAL A 144 -16.97 -11.54 16.99
C VAL A 144 -16.43 -10.91 15.71
N ILE A 145 -15.51 -11.59 15.03
CA ILE A 145 -14.97 -11.11 13.74
C ILE A 145 -16.09 -11.00 12.69
N THR A 146 -16.95 -12.02 12.60
CA THR A 146 -18.09 -12.02 11.67
C THR A 146 -19.07 -10.90 12.01
N ALA A 147 -19.43 -10.75 13.29
CA ALA A 147 -20.36 -9.70 13.73
C ALA A 147 -19.83 -8.29 13.43
N ILE A 148 -18.53 -8.04 13.61
CA ILE A 148 -17.92 -6.75 13.24
C ILE A 148 -18.01 -6.53 11.73
N LYS A 149 -17.69 -7.55 10.92
CA LYS A 149 -17.75 -7.43 9.45
C LYS A 149 -19.17 -7.15 8.94
N GLU A 150 -20.17 -7.84 9.48
CA GLU A 150 -21.57 -7.67 9.06
C GLU A 150 -22.16 -6.31 9.44
N ASN A 151 -21.75 -5.75 10.59
CA ASN A 151 -22.24 -4.45 11.06
C ASN A 151 -21.39 -3.27 10.56
N HIS A 152 -20.27 -3.54 9.89
CA HIS A 152 -19.39 -2.54 9.30
C HIS A 152 -19.48 -2.57 7.77
N ASP A 153 -20.71 -2.59 7.26
CA ASP A 153 -20.99 -2.54 5.83
C ASP A 153 -21.83 -1.29 5.50
N VAL A 154 -21.37 -0.49 4.53
CA VAL A 154 -22.08 0.71 4.07
C VAL A 154 -22.88 0.30 2.84
N ARG A 155 -24.11 -0.15 3.05
CA ARG A 155 -25.01 -0.55 1.96
C ARG A 155 -25.85 0.64 1.49
N SER A 156 -25.99 0.77 0.17
CA SER A 156 -27.00 1.65 -0.43
C SER A 156 -28.38 1.07 -0.14
N ALA A 157 -29.31 1.91 0.33
CA ALA A 157 -30.69 1.52 0.60
C ALA A 157 -31.53 1.26 -0.68
N GLY A 158 -30.94 1.44 -1.87
CA GLY A 158 -31.65 1.39 -3.13
C GLY A 158 -32.52 2.62 -3.38
N LEU A 159 -33.13 2.69 -4.56
CA LEU A 159 -34.14 3.69 -4.88
C LEU A 159 -35.51 3.10 -4.52
N ALA A 160 -36.27 3.75 -3.65
CA ALA A 160 -37.68 3.45 -3.45
C ALA A 160 -38.47 4.31 -4.44
N GLU A 161 -39.01 3.68 -5.49
CA GLU A 161 -40.04 4.27 -6.36
C GLU A 161 -41.45 4.03 -5.80
#